data_AF-A0A559K8I0-F1
#
_entry.id   AF-A0A559K8I0-F1
#
_cell.length_a   1.000
_cell.length_b   1.000
_cell.length_c   1.000
_cell.angle_alpha   90.00
_cell.angle_beta   90.00
_cell.angle_gamma   90.00
#
_symmetry.space_group_name_H-M   'P 1'
#
loop_
_entity.id
_entity.type
_entity.pdbx_description
1 polymer ?
#
loop_
_entity_poly.entity_id
_entity_poly.type
_entity_poly.pdbx_seq_one_letter_code
_entity_poly.pdbx_strand_id
1 'polypeptide(L)'
;MSIHRRASFNIVKGDGDLAMLAGAKTVYGSERESVTLWFSMAPKPSPGVVKNNFTSTVDVGDAFDYTRAILSARRRMIGHDHVMYVAPRESRHIQGQVRLTLTDQLTQRQWPDVVNIAFSNNDIKGHSTSDWVKMGLISPNLEIEIPYRVMIPIDLMGILVTGKAISVTHDGLPAVRMQADLENLGGVAGLAAAMSAAAGISPGELPVRELQQKLVEYEVLPPEVLQRQIQETMLTSEDMKYWIGLLDDSQKLYNYSDMGYLDVRKEPIPIVMVCTAGPEIVPLLKEELRKDASLRRLTVARALAWYGEAEAFPVLLEHMQPYLEEEELPPRSSKMRHSNTPPDQGAMPDLAYLLYTMAMLSDPRAIPVMEQAISKLKPTWEKLTDPRHGLFYYVDSICDIAERLGNSACVPILKKLHDNPLFQGNVMTEELQPDYFLERKAYLELVIGRALARCGEPEGLRILAAFTADRRKLLVRHARQELKDITGMDLESSDQWSQFASTQSSLQTKPWKAARGST
;
A
#
# COMPACT_ATOMS: atom_id res chain seq x y z
N MET A 1 5.78 -45.98 9.21
CA MET A 1 7.10 -45.91 8.57
C MET A 1 7.78 -44.63 9.03
N SER A 2 8.79 -44.77 9.89
CA SER A 2 9.62 -43.67 10.37
C SER A 2 10.48 -43.16 9.22
N ILE A 3 10.11 -42.03 8.62
CA ILE A 3 10.97 -41.32 7.68
C ILE A 3 11.95 -40.54 8.54
N HIS A 4 13.22 -40.93 8.49
CA HIS A 4 14.33 -40.11 8.98
C HIS A 4 14.20 -38.69 8.42
N ARG A 5 13.80 -37.73 9.26
CA ARG A 5 13.89 -36.29 8.99
C ARG A 5 15.37 -35.91 8.86
N ARG A 6 16.00 -36.18 7.71
CA ARG A 6 17.15 -35.39 7.30
C ARG A 6 16.61 -33.99 7.05
N ALA A 7 17.03 -33.04 7.89
CA ALA A 7 16.64 -31.66 7.77
C ALA A 7 17.04 -31.16 6.36
N SER A 8 16.03 -31.09 5.49
CA SER A 8 16.18 -30.65 4.11
C SER A 8 15.88 -29.16 4.14
N PHE A 9 16.90 -28.34 3.95
CA PHE A 9 16.81 -26.88 4.05
C PHE A 9 16.81 -26.28 2.66
N ASN A 10 15.88 -25.35 2.40
CA ASN A 10 15.84 -24.61 1.15
C ASN A 10 15.82 -23.11 1.42
N ILE A 11 16.72 -22.38 0.77
CA ILE A 11 16.66 -20.92 0.69
C ILE A 11 15.84 -20.58 -0.55
N VAL A 12 14.73 -19.87 -0.35
CA VAL A 12 13.86 -19.42 -1.44
C VAL A 12 14.21 -17.98 -1.78
N LYS A 13 14.70 -17.77 -3.00
CA LYS A 13 14.90 -16.45 -3.61
C LYS A 13 13.79 -16.18 -4.63
N GLY A 14 13.62 -14.92 -5.00
CA GLY A 14 12.68 -14.51 -6.05
C GLY A 14 11.29 -14.22 -5.52
N ASP A 15 10.27 -14.83 -6.14
CA ASP A 15 8.83 -14.60 -5.89
C ASP A 15 8.22 -15.50 -4.79
N GLY A 16 9.06 -16.14 -3.98
CA GLY A 16 8.56 -17.03 -2.91
C GLY A 16 7.82 -18.28 -3.40
N ASP A 17 7.93 -18.64 -4.69
CA ASP A 17 7.16 -19.73 -5.31
C ASP A 17 7.33 -21.06 -4.58
N LEU A 18 8.56 -21.41 -4.18
CA LEU A 18 8.79 -22.66 -3.44
C LEU A 18 8.09 -22.65 -2.07
N ALA A 19 8.07 -21.51 -1.38
CA ALA A 19 7.37 -21.39 -0.10
C ALA A 19 5.86 -21.52 -0.30
N MET A 20 5.31 -20.86 -1.32
CA MET A 20 3.89 -20.97 -1.69
C MET A 20 3.53 -22.43 -2.07
N LEU A 21 4.31 -23.07 -2.94
CA LEU A 21 4.09 -24.47 -3.35
C LEU A 21 4.23 -25.45 -2.18
N ALA A 22 5.06 -25.13 -1.19
CA ALA A 22 5.19 -25.90 0.04
C ALA A 22 4.03 -25.64 1.04
N GLY A 23 3.12 -24.72 0.74
CA GLY A 23 1.92 -24.44 1.53
C GLY A 23 2.01 -23.19 2.42
N ALA A 24 3.01 -22.32 2.27
CA ALA A 24 3.03 -21.05 2.98
C ALA A 24 1.89 -20.16 2.52
N LYS A 25 1.21 -19.52 3.48
CA LYS A 25 0.30 -18.41 3.17
C LYS A 25 1.09 -17.25 2.57
N THR A 26 0.53 -16.64 1.54
CA THR A 26 1.12 -15.51 0.83
C THR A 26 0.07 -14.45 0.51
N VAL A 27 0.54 -13.21 0.40
CA VAL A 27 -0.20 -12.07 -0.13
C VAL A 27 0.49 -11.64 -1.43
N TYR A 28 -0.26 -11.27 -2.46
CA TYR A 28 0.32 -10.79 -3.73
C TYR A 28 0.11 -9.28 -3.84
N GLY A 29 1.17 -8.47 -3.83
CA GLY A 29 1.05 -7.01 -3.79
C GLY A 29 0.34 -6.51 -2.53
N SER A 30 -0.59 -5.57 -2.70
CA SER A 30 -1.48 -5.12 -1.62
C SER A 30 -2.51 -6.19 -1.23
N GLU A 31 -2.81 -6.30 0.06
CA GLU A 31 -3.60 -7.40 0.60
C GLU A 31 -5.03 -7.47 0.09
N ARG A 32 -5.66 -6.30 -0.09
CA ARG A 32 -7.04 -6.18 -0.56
C ARG A 32 -7.13 -6.17 -2.09
N GLU A 33 -6.27 -5.41 -2.74
CA GLU A 33 -6.45 -5.03 -4.15
C GLU A 33 -5.50 -5.79 -5.07
N SER A 34 -4.55 -6.54 -4.51
CA SER A 34 -3.47 -7.19 -5.26
C SER A 34 -2.67 -6.25 -6.16
N VAL A 35 -2.74 -4.93 -5.95
CA VAL A 35 -1.97 -3.97 -6.74
C VAL A 35 -0.50 -4.10 -6.36
N THR A 36 0.37 -4.10 -7.37
CA THR A 36 1.81 -4.16 -7.17
C THR A 36 2.49 -2.84 -7.48
N LEU A 37 3.70 -2.65 -6.96
CA LEU A 37 4.63 -1.64 -7.48
C LEU A 37 4.87 -1.86 -8.99
N TRP A 38 4.99 -0.77 -9.76
CA TRP A 38 5.15 -0.85 -11.20
C TRP A 38 6.42 -1.60 -11.64
N PHE A 39 6.27 -2.52 -12.57
CA PHE A 39 7.44 -3.18 -13.17
C PHE A 39 8.20 -2.22 -14.09
N SER A 40 9.45 -2.59 -14.38
CA SER A 40 10.26 -1.93 -15.41
C SER A 40 10.62 -2.93 -16.50
N MET A 41 10.50 -2.51 -17.75
CA MET A 41 11.12 -3.17 -18.90
C MET A 41 11.73 -2.05 -19.74
N ALA A 42 12.85 -1.54 -19.23
CA ALA A 42 13.50 -0.34 -19.71
C ALA A 42 13.84 -0.42 -21.21
N PRO A 43 13.37 0.53 -22.04
CA PRO A 43 13.83 0.64 -23.41
C PRO A 43 15.29 1.08 -23.46
N LYS A 44 15.95 0.69 -24.53
CA LYS A 44 17.25 1.21 -24.96
C LYS A 44 17.01 2.18 -26.12
N PRO A 45 16.86 3.49 -25.88
CA PRO A 45 16.63 4.45 -26.96
C PRO A 45 17.78 4.50 -27.97
N SER A 46 19.00 4.19 -27.53
CA SER A 46 20.19 4.03 -28.36
C SER A 46 21.09 2.93 -27.79
N PRO A 47 22.05 2.38 -28.57
CA PRO A 47 22.99 1.37 -28.07
C PRO A 47 23.69 1.83 -26.79
N GLY A 48 23.71 0.96 -25.77
CA GLY A 48 24.35 1.22 -24.48
C GLY A 48 23.61 2.17 -23.53
N VAL A 49 22.51 2.81 -23.96
CA VAL A 49 21.73 3.72 -23.11
C VAL A 49 20.45 3.04 -22.66
N VAL A 50 20.16 3.06 -21.36
CA VAL A 50 18.92 2.53 -20.77
C VAL A 50 18.10 3.69 -20.21
N LYS A 51 16.79 3.68 -20.42
CA LYS A 51 15.87 4.71 -19.87
C LYS A 51 14.83 4.06 -18.95
N ASN A 52 14.68 4.61 -17.74
CA ASN A 52 13.68 4.15 -16.78
C ASN A 52 12.24 4.39 -17.29
N ASN A 53 11.34 3.43 -17.07
CA ASN A 53 9.95 3.46 -17.52
C ASN A 53 8.97 2.79 -16.52
N PHE A 54 8.75 3.39 -15.36
CA PHE A 54 7.81 2.86 -14.36
C PHE A 54 6.39 3.31 -14.68
N THR A 55 5.53 2.38 -15.09
CA THR A 55 4.24 2.76 -15.71
C THR A 55 3.07 1.82 -15.45
N SER A 56 3.30 0.54 -15.13
CA SER A 56 2.27 -0.50 -15.18
C SER A 56 2.59 -1.67 -14.24
N THR A 57 1.57 -2.44 -13.89
CA THR A 57 1.67 -3.60 -12.98
C THR A 57 1.60 -4.92 -13.77
N VAL A 58 2.11 -5.99 -13.16
CA VAL A 58 2.14 -7.34 -13.75
C VAL A 58 2.04 -8.39 -12.66
N ASP A 59 1.24 -9.43 -12.88
CA ASP A 59 1.34 -10.68 -12.13
C ASP A 59 2.44 -11.55 -12.77
N VAL A 60 3.60 -11.64 -12.13
CA VAL A 60 4.70 -12.50 -12.61
C VAL A 60 4.45 -13.98 -12.37
N GLY A 61 3.46 -14.34 -11.54
CA GLY A 61 3.03 -15.71 -11.30
C GLY A 61 2.07 -16.25 -12.36
N ASP A 62 1.55 -15.41 -13.25
CA ASP A 62 0.70 -15.78 -14.38
C ASP A 62 1.45 -15.61 -15.71
N ALA A 63 1.67 -16.72 -16.41
CA ALA A 63 2.43 -16.71 -17.67
C ALA A 63 1.79 -15.86 -18.78
N PHE A 64 0.46 -15.72 -18.78
CA PHE A 64 -0.25 -14.90 -19.77
C PHE A 64 -0.12 -13.41 -19.44
N ASP A 65 -0.24 -13.02 -18.17
CA ASP A 65 -0.06 -11.62 -17.77
C ASP A 65 1.40 -11.18 -17.94
N TYR A 66 2.35 -12.06 -17.62
CA TYR A 66 3.77 -11.82 -17.85
C TYR A 66 4.08 -11.61 -19.34
N THR A 67 3.48 -12.45 -20.20
CA THR A 67 3.59 -12.29 -21.67
C THR A 67 2.95 -11.00 -22.15
N ARG A 68 1.75 -10.66 -21.67
CA ARG A 68 1.06 -9.39 -21.96
C ARG A 68 1.94 -8.20 -21.59
N ALA A 69 2.56 -8.22 -20.40
CA ALA A 69 3.42 -7.16 -19.91
C ALA A 69 4.64 -6.94 -20.82
N ILE A 70 5.32 -8.02 -21.24
CA ILE A 70 6.44 -7.98 -22.20
C ILE A 70 6.00 -7.34 -23.52
N LEU A 71 4.89 -7.83 -24.09
CA LEU A 71 4.40 -7.36 -25.38
C LEU A 71 3.97 -5.89 -25.33
N SER A 72 3.32 -5.48 -24.24
CA SER A 72 2.83 -4.11 -24.04
C SER A 72 3.97 -3.13 -23.80
N ALA A 73 4.94 -3.50 -22.96
CA ALA A 73 6.08 -2.64 -22.65
C ALA A 73 6.97 -2.39 -23.88
N ARG A 74 7.20 -3.40 -24.73
CA ARG A 74 7.97 -3.25 -25.98
C ARG A 74 7.32 -2.27 -26.98
N ARG A 75 6.01 -2.10 -26.93
CA ARG A 75 5.25 -1.19 -27.81
C ARG A 75 5.02 0.19 -27.20
N ARG A 76 5.09 0.32 -25.87
CA ARG A 76 4.89 1.59 -25.14
C ARG A 76 5.98 2.62 -25.44
N MET A 77 7.22 2.18 -25.54
CA MET A 77 8.36 3.05 -25.85
C MET A 77 9.20 2.41 -26.94
N ILE A 78 9.10 2.97 -28.15
CA ILE A 78 9.93 2.58 -29.29
C ILE A 78 11.38 3.00 -29.00
N GLY A 79 12.30 2.06 -29.15
CA GLY A 79 13.73 2.26 -28.99
C GLY A 79 14.49 1.31 -29.90
N HIS A 80 15.82 1.35 -29.84
CA HIS A 80 16.68 0.42 -30.55
C HIS A 80 16.48 -1.03 -30.06
N ASP A 81 16.25 -1.21 -28.77
CA ASP A 81 16.06 -2.52 -28.10
C ASP A 81 15.39 -2.29 -26.72
N HIS A 82 15.19 -3.34 -25.93
CA HIS A 82 14.75 -3.30 -24.54
C HIS A 82 15.66 -4.16 -23.67
N VAL A 83 15.59 -3.99 -22.35
CA VAL A 83 16.20 -4.97 -21.43
C VAL A 83 15.52 -6.34 -21.60
N MET A 84 16.30 -7.41 -21.35
CA MET A 84 15.89 -8.79 -21.66
C MET A 84 14.84 -9.36 -20.69
N TYR A 85 14.64 -8.75 -19.53
CA TYR A 85 13.75 -9.25 -18.50
C TYR A 85 12.79 -8.17 -18.00
N VAL A 86 11.58 -8.58 -17.61
CA VAL A 86 10.67 -7.74 -16.84
C VAL A 86 11.21 -7.69 -15.41
N ALA A 87 11.50 -6.49 -14.92
CA ALA A 87 11.95 -6.28 -13.56
C ALA A 87 10.75 -5.95 -12.66
N PRO A 88 10.13 -6.94 -11.98
CA PRO A 88 9.10 -6.66 -11.00
C PRO A 88 9.73 -5.94 -9.80
N ARG A 89 9.06 -4.91 -9.29
CA ARG A 89 9.43 -4.25 -8.03
C ARG A 89 8.82 -4.94 -6.82
N GLU A 90 7.74 -5.68 -7.04
CA GLU A 90 6.97 -6.40 -6.04
C GLU A 90 6.26 -7.59 -6.70
N SER A 91 5.95 -8.58 -5.88
CA SER A 91 5.19 -9.76 -6.27
C SER A 91 4.53 -10.37 -5.01
N ARG A 92 4.83 -11.61 -4.62
CA ARG A 92 4.32 -12.22 -3.38
C ARG A 92 5.10 -11.79 -2.15
N HIS A 93 4.42 -11.79 -1.01
CA HIS A 93 4.97 -11.69 0.35
C HIS A 93 4.49 -12.88 1.17
N ILE A 94 5.40 -13.60 1.83
CA ILE A 94 4.99 -14.66 2.75
C ILE A 94 4.33 -14.09 4.01
N GLN A 95 3.47 -14.89 4.64
CA GLN A 95 3.12 -14.67 6.03
C GLN A 95 4.22 -15.27 6.92
N GLY A 96 5.09 -14.41 7.42
CA GLY A 96 6.18 -14.78 8.32
C GLY A 96 5.76 -14.74 9.78
N GLN A 97 6.69 -15.11 10.67
CA GLN A 97 6.48 -15.01 12.12
C GLN A 97 6.36 -13.56 12.60
N VAL A 98 6.90 -12.60 11.84
CA VAL A 98 6.68 -11.15 11.96
C VAL A 98 6.40 -10.63 10.56
N ARG A 99 5.48 -9.67 10.43
CA ARG A 99 5.22 -8.96 9.17
C ARG A 99 5.65 -7.50 9.34
N LEU A 100 6.68 -7.09 8.62
CA LEU A 100 7.17 -5.70 8.68
C LEU A 100 6.17 -4.74 8.02
N THR A 101 5.73 -3.72 8.75
CA THR A 101 4.75 -2.73 8.27
C THR A 101 5.37 -1.36 8.01
N LEU A 102 4.69 -0.50 7.25
CA LEU A 102 5.08 0.91 7.15
C LEU A 102 5.02 1.61 8.53
N THR A 103 4.11 1.19 9.42
CA THR A 103 4.03 1.73 10.78
C THR A 103 5.29 1.41 11.59
N ASP A 104 5.80 0.18 11.51
CA ASP A 104 7.07 -0.20 12.15
C ASP A 104 8.25 0.66 11.64
N GLN A 105 8.24 1.00 10.35
CA GLN A 105 9.25 1.89 9.76
C GLN A 105 9.10 3.33 10.28
N LEU A 106 7.90 3.90 10.20
CA LEU A 106 7.63 5.28 10.63
C LEU A 106 7.86 5.50 12.13
N THR A 107 7.67 4.46 12.95
CA THR A 107 8.00 4.44 14.38
C THR A 107 9.47 4.15 14.65
N GLN A 108 10.28 3.88 13.61
CA GLN A 108 11.68 3.48 13.72
C GLN A 108 11.87 2.31 14.69
N ARG A 109 10.98 1.31 14.60
CA ARG A 109 10.93 0.19 15.53
C ARG A 109 12.25 -0.56 15.55
N GLN A 110 12.77 -0.75 16.76
CA GLN A 110 13.94 -1.58 17.02
C GLN A 110 13.53 -3.02 17.29
N TRP A 111 14.28 -3.97 16.75
CA TRP A 111 13.98 -5.40 16.87
C TRP A 111 15.05 -6.14 17.67
N PRO A 112 14.66 -6.98 18.66
CA PRO A 112 15.63 -7.80 19.40
C PRO A 112 16.35 -8.80 18.49
N ASP A 113 15.67 -9.22 17.43
CA ASP A 113 16.15 -10.17 16.42
C ASP A 113 16.55 -9.49 15.09
N VAL A 114 16.98 -8.23 15.10
CA VAL A 114 17.48 -7.54 13.89
C VAL A 114 18.63 -8.33 13.25
N VAL A 115 18.59 -8.46 11.93
CA VAL A 115 19.64 -9.12 11.13
C VAL A 115 20.10 -8.34 9.90
N ASN A 116 19.39 -7.27 9.55
CA ASN A 116 19.79 -6.35 8.48
C ASN A 116 19.26 -4.94 8.79
N ILE A 117 19.97 -3.90 8.35
CA ILE A 117 19.52 -2.51 8.41
C ILE A 117 19.46 -2.00 6.97
N ALA A 118 18.25 -1.75 6.48
CA ALA A 118 18.02 -1.22 5.14
C ALA A 118 17.97 0.31 5.15
N PHE A 119 18.34 0.93 4.04
CA PHE A 119 18.21 2.37 3.86
C PHE A 119 17.85 2.72 2.41
N SER A 120 16.71 3.40 2.24
CA SER A 120 16.37 4.05 0.97
C SER A 120 15.21 5.03 1.14
N ASN A 121 14.91 5.76 0.06
CA ASN A 121 13.66 6.48 -0.04
C ASN A 121 12.48 5.51 -0.23
N ASN A 122 11.33 5.80 0.38
CA ASN A 122 10.13 4.99 0.20
C ASN A 122 9.49 5.29 -1.17
N ASP A 123 10.01 4.66 -2.21
CA ASP A 123 9.60 4.91 -3.61
C ASP A 123 8.62 3.86 -4.14
N ILE A 124 7.32 4.05 -3.88
CA ILE A 124 6.29 3.08 -4.23
C ILE A 124 6.21 2.88 -5.76
N LYS A 125 6.18 3.94 -6.58
CA LYS A 125 5.94 3.80 -8.04
C LYS A 125 4.70 2.94 -8.33
N GLY A 126 3.55 3.36 -7.82
CA GLY A 126 2.30 2.59 -7.84
C GLY A 126 1.27 3.27 -6.96
N HIS A 127 0.13 2.61 -6.74
CA HIS A 127 -0.91 3.08 -5.83
C HIS A 127 -0.61 2.62 -4.40
N SER A 128 -0.56 3.55 -3.43
CA SER A 128 -0.42 3.22 -2.01
C SER A 128 -1.76 2.91 -1.39
N THR A 129 -1.81 1.88 -0.55
CA THR A 129 -3.01 1.50 0.20
C THR A 129 -3.00 1.98 1.65
N SER A 130 -1.89 2.58 2.10
CA SER A 130 -1.69 2.98 3.49
C SER A 130 -2.52 4.19 3.89
N ASP A 131 -3.18 4.10 5.05
CA ASP A 131 -3.86 5.23 5.68
C ASP A 131 -2.89 6.37 6.04
N TRP A 132 -1.59 6.09 6.26
CA TRP A 132 -0.57 7.13 6.44
C TRP A 132 -0.43 8.01 5.19
N VAL A 133 -0.25 7.37 4.02
CA VAL A 133 -0.08 8.06 2.73
C VAL A 133 -1.37 8.75 2.33
N LYS A 134 -2.52 8.10 2.52
CA LYS A 134 -3.86 8.66 2.29
C LYS A 134 -4.15 9.90 3.14
N MET A 135 -3.64 9.98 4.38
CA MET A 135 -3.71 11.18 5.24
C MET A 135 -2.66 12.25 4.89
N GLY A 136 -1.73 11.92 3.99
CA GLY A 136 -0.70 12.81 3.46
C GLY A 136 0.67 12.66 4.08
N LEU A 137 0.90 11.68 4.96
CA LEU A 137 2.23 11.35 5.45
C LEU A 137 2.93 10.42 4.45
N ILE A 138 3.81 11.00 3.64
CA ILE A 138 4.72 10.24 2.77
C ILE A 138 6.01 10.00 3.55
N SER A 139 6.45 8.75 3.58
CA SER A 139 7.56 8.33 4.44
C SER A 139 8.85 9.09 4.10
N PRO A 140 9.59 9.60 5.11
CA PRO A 140 10.95 10.09 4.94
C PRO A 140 11.90 8.93 4.60
N ASN A 141 13.15 9.28 4.29
CA ASN A 141 14.24 8.32 4.23
C ASN A 141 14.61 7.90 5.66
N LEU A 142 14.58 6.60 5.93
CA LEU A 142 14.77 6.01 7.25
C LEU A 142 15.77 4.86 7.18
N GLU A 143 16.52 4.65 8.26
CA GLU A 143 17.20 3.39 8.52
C GLU A 143 16.18 2.42 9.12
N ILE A 144 16.01 1.26 8.49
CA ILE A 144 14.95 0.31 8.79
C ILE A 144 15.55 -1.01 9.20
N GLU A 145 15.27 -1.41 10.43
CA GLU A 145 15.65 -2.73 10.92
C GLU A 145 14.76 -3.82 10.36
N ILE A 146 15.39 -4.87 9.82
CA ILE A 146 14.72 -6.07 9.33
C ILE A 146 14.98 -7.20 10.35
N PRO A 147 13.95 -7.66 11.08
CA PRO A 147 14.08 -8.75 12.03
C PRO A 147 14.17 -10.10 11.32
N TYR A 148 14.88 -11.06 11.93
CA TYR A 148 15.08 -12.41 11.38
C TYR A 148 13.75 -13.11 11.06
N ARG A 149 12.73 -12.92 11.91
CA ARG A 149 11.42 -13.55 11.81
C ARG A 149 10.62 -13.21 10.55
N VAL A 150 10.95 -12.15 9.81
CA VAL A 150 10.29 -11.86 8.50
C VAL A 150 10.68 -12.85 7.41
N MET A 151 11.79 -13.58 7.59
CA MET A 151 12.27 -14.60 6.65
C MET A 151 11.72 -15.99 6.95
N ILE A 152 11.04 -16.18 8.08
CA ILE A 152 10.56 -17.48 8.56
C ILE A 152 9.05 -17.58 8.31
N PRO A 153 8.57 -18.41 7.36
CA PRO A 153 7.14 -18.64 7.17
C PRO A 153 6.50 -19.20 8.45
N ILE A 154 5.30 -18.72 8.81
CA ILE A 154 4.63 -19.17 10.04
C ILE A 154 4.18 -20.64 9.97
N ASP A 155 3.83 -21.12 8.78
CA ASP A 155 3.25 -22.45 8.56
C ASP A 155 4.29 -23.51 8.15
N LEU A 156 5.57 -23.15 7.95
CA LEU A 156 6.59 -24.05 7.41
C LEU A 156 7.84 -24.12 8.29
N MET A 157 8.40 -25.34 8.41
CA MET A 157 9.72 -25.57 8.99
C MET A 157 10.78 -25.76 7.90
N GLY A 158 12.03 -25.40 8.17
CA GLY A 158 13.14 -25.70 7.27
C GLY A 158 13.27 -24.80 6.03
N ILE A 159 12.43 -23.76 5.90
CA ILE A 159 12.46 -22.81 4.78
C ILE A 159 12.83 -21.42 5.29
N LEU A 160 13.79 -20.80 4.60
CA LEU A 160 14.11 -19.37 4.72
C LEU A 160 13.70 -18.68 3.43
N VAL A 161 12.96 -17.58 3.54
CA VAL A 161 12.59 -16.73 2.41
C VAL A 161 13.37 -15.43 2.51
N THR A 162 13.97 -15.01 1.40
CA THR A 162 14.73 -13.75 1.31
C THR A 162 14.36 -13.01 0.02
N GLY A 163 14.93 -11.83 -0.19
CA GLY A 163 14.61 -10.98 -1.32
C GLY A 163 13.31 -10.19 -1.08
N LYS A 164 12.55 -9.95 -2.15
CA LYS A 164 11.28 -9.17 -2.08
C LYS A 164 10.13 -9.97 -1.46
N ALA A 165 10.25 -11.30 -1.40
CA ALA A 165 9.19 -12.19 -0.94
C ALA A 165 9.13 -12.40 0.58
N ILE A 166 9.98 -11.71 1.35
CA ILE A 166 9.92 -11.69 2.82
C ILE A 166 8.57 -11.19 3.32
N SER A 167 8.29 -11.42 4.60
CA SER A 167 7.06 -10.95 5.22
C SER A 167 7.10 -9.44 5.49
N VAL A 168 6.61 -8.69 4.53
CA VAL A 168 6.48 -7.23 4.58
C VAL A 168 5.16 -6.82 3.91
N THR A 169 4.58 -5.71 4.36
CA THR A 169 3.40 -5.12 3.71
C THR A 169 3.77 -4.42 2.40
N HIS A 170 2.81 -4.31 1.47
CA HIS A 170 2.96 -3.57 0.22
C HIS A 170 3.56 -2.17 0.39
N ASP A 171 3.04 -1.39 1.35
CA ASP A 171 3.51 -0.03 1.62
C ASP A 171 4.84 0.02 2.41
N GLY A 172 5.22 -1.09 3.07
CA GLY A 172 6.51 -1.22 3.76
C GLY A 172 7.65 -1.71 2.85
N LEU A 173 7.34 -2.47 1.79
CA LEU A 173 8.35 -2.99 0.87
C LEU A 173 9.25 -1.92 0.21
N PRO A 174 8.76 -0.74 -0.24
CA PRO A 174 9.53 0.15 -1.11
C PRO A 174 10.89 0.55 -0.55
N ALA A 175 10.97 0.71 0.77
CA ALA A 175 12.16 1.20 1.46
C ALA A 175 13.19 0.11 1.83
N VAL A 176 12.83 -1.18 1.71
CA VAL A 176 13.66 -2.32 2.17
C VAL A 176 14.05 -3.27 1.03
N ARG A 177 14.01 -2.79 -0.22
CA ARG A 177 14.21 -3.62 -1.42
C ARG A 177 15.26 -3.10 -2.39
N MET A 178 16.13 -2.18 -1.97
CA MET A 178 17.24 -1.76 -2.83
C MET A 178 18.23 -2.91 -2.99
N GLN A 179 18.98 -2.89 -4.09
CA GLN A 179 19.85 -4.00 -4.45
C GLN A 179 20.81 -4.40 -3.31
N ALA A 180 21.41 -3.41 -2.64
CA ALA A 180 22.27 -3.62 -1.48
C ALA A 180 21.52 -4.28 -0.31
N ASP A 181 20.31 -3.83 0.01
CA ASP A 181 19.49 -4.42 1.08
C ASP A 181 19.20 -5.90 0.80
N LEU A 182 18.85 -6.23 -0.44
CA LEU A 182 18.53 -7.59 -0.87
C LEU A 182 19.76 -8.51 -0.88
N GLU A 183 20.92 -7.98 -1.27
CA GLU A 183 22.20 -8.70 -1.24
C GLU A 183 22.62 -9.01 0.19
N ASN A 184 22.56 -8.02 1.08
CA ASN A 184 22.86 -8.18 2.50
C ASN A 184 21.93 -9.21 3.15
N LEU A 185 20.62 -9.09 2.96
CA LEU A 185 19.66 -10.05 3.50
C LEU A 185 19.84 -11.46 2.90
N GLY A 186 20.27 -11.55 1.64
CA GLY A 186 20.63 -12.81 1.01
C GLY A 186 21.85 -13.47 1.66
N GLY A 187 22.87 -12.67 2.02
CA GLY A 187 24.04 -13.12 2.78
C GLY A 187 23.68 -13.60 4.19
N VAL A 188 22.84 -12.82 4.89
CA VAL A 188 22.28 -13.17 6.21
C VAL A 188 21.56 -14.52 6.15
N ALA A 189 20.66 -14.71 5.18
CA ALA A 189 19.91 -15.96 5.01
C ALA A 189 20.85 -17.15 4.72
N GLY A 190 21.91 -16.93 3.93
CA GLY A 190 22.93 -17.95 3.65
C GLY A 190 23.71 -18.36 4.90
N LEU A 191 24.12 -17.38 5.72
CA LEU A 191 24.82 -17.63 6.98
C LEU A 191 23.92 -18.35 8.00
N ALA A 192 22.67 -17.90 8.15
CA ALA A 192 21.69 -18.53 9.02
C ALA A 192 21.46 -19.99 8.62
N ALA A 193 21.27 -20.27 7.32
CA ALA A 193 21.12 -21.62 6.80
C ALA A 193 22.34 -22.50 7.08
N ALA A 194 23.56 -21.96 6.91
CA ALA A 194 24.80 -22.68 7.19
C ALA A 194 24.94 -23.04 8.68
N MET A 195 24.63 -22.10 9.57
CA MET A 195 24.64 -22.33 11.03
C MET A 195 23.59 -23.35 11.45
N SER A 196 22.36 -23.23 10.94
CA SER A 196 21.28 -24.20 11.18
C SER A 196 21.64 -25.60 10.69
N ALA A 197 22.23 -25.73 9.50
CA ALA A 197 22.67 -27.00 8.95
C ALA A 197 23.80 -27.63 9.79
N ALA A 198 24.78 -26.83 10.22
CA ALA A 198 25.89 -27.31 11.06
C ALA A 198 25.42 -27.80 12.45
N ALA A 199 24.42 -27.14 13.02
CA ALA A 199 23.82 -27.52 14.30
C ALA A 199 22.72 -28.60 14.19
N GLY A 200 22.27 -28.94 12.98
CA GLY A 200 21.19 -29.91 12.75
C GLY A 200 19.81 -29.43 13.21
N ILE A 201 19.55 -28.13 13.20
CA ILE A 201 18.31 -27.47 13.68
C ILE A 201 17.56 -26.76 12.55
N SER A 202 16.27 -26.49 12.74
CA SER A 202 15.48 -25.66 11.81
C SER A 202 15.97 -24.20 11.80
N PRO A 203 15.89 -23.45 10.69
CA PRO A 203 16.18 -22.02 10.67
C PRO A 203 15.37 -21.23 11.69
N GLY A 204 14.13 -21.63 11.98
CA GLY A 204 13.29 -21.01 13.00
C GLY A 204 13.74 -21.29 14.45
N GLU A 205 14.65 -22.25 14.66
CA GLU A 205 15.21 -22.62 15.96
C GLU A 205 16.61 -22.01 16.18
N LEU A 206 17.14 -21.29 15.19
CA LEU A 206 18.48 -20.72 15.25
C LEU A 206 18.57 -19.68 16.40
N PRO A 207 19.59 -19.77 17.28
CA PRO A 207 19.86 -18.71 18.25
C PRO A 207 20.28 -17.42 17.54
N VAL A 208 19.32 -16.51 17.30
CA VAL A 208 19.56 -15.27 16.52
C VAL A 208 20.69 -14.43 17.13
N ARG A 209 20.93 -14.55 18.43
CA ARG A 209 22.03 -13.86 19.09
C ARG A 209 23.41 -14.28 18.61
N GLU A 210 23.61 -15.58 18.32
CA GLU A 210 24.86 -16.09 17.76
C GLU A 210 25.02 -15.62 16.31
N LEU A 211 23.92 -15.57 15.55
CA LEU A 211 23.92 -15.00 14.19
C LEU A 211 24.30 -13.52 14.23
N GLN A 212 23.72 -12.72 15.12
CA GLN A 212 24.06 -11.31 15.30
C GLN A 212 25.54 -11.09 15.64
N GLN A 213 26.14 -11.93 16.49
CA GLN A 213 27.58 -11.86 16.78
C GLN A 213 28.42 -12.03 15.52
N LYS A 214 28.08 -12.99 14.66
CA LYS A 214 28.74 -13.19 13.37
C LYS A 214 28.51 -12.03 12.40
N LEU A 215 27.29 -11.47 12.36
CA LEU A 215 26.98 -10.33 11.52
C LEU A 215 27.73 -9.05 11.95
N VAL A 216 27.97 -8.86 13.25
CA VAL A 216 28.84 -7.79 13.76
C VAL A 216 30.30 -8.05 13.42
N GLU A 217 30.79 -9.29 13.56
CA GLU A 217 32.16 -9.69 13.15
C GLU A 217 32.41 -9.42 11.65
N TYR A 218 31.39 -9.60 10.81
CA TYR A 218 31.44 -9.32 9.38
C TYR A 218 31.05 -7.89 8.99
N GLU A 219 30.89 -6.98 9.96
CA GLU A 219 30.55 -5.57 9.73
C GLU A 219 29.22 -5.36 8.97
N VAL A 220 28.31 -6.34 9.01
CA VAL A 220 26.95 -6.26 8.45
C VAL A 220 26.00 -5.55 9.42
N LEU A 221 26.21 -5.76 10.72
CA LEU A 221 25.49 -5.06 11.80
C LEU A 221 26.44 -4.23 12.65
N PRO A 222 25.98 -3.09 13.18
CA PRO A 222 26.79 -2.27 14.07
C PRO A 222 26.92 -2.92 15.47
N PRO A 223 28.08 -2.83 16.15
CA PRO A 223 28.33 -3.52 17.42
C PRO A 223 27.33 -3.19 18.54
N GLU A 224 26.71 -2.01 18.50
CA GLU A 224 25.73 -1.52 19.46
C GLU A 224 24.48 -2.42 19.51
N VAL A 225 24.16 -3.14 18.42
CA VAL A 225 23.07 -4.13 18.40
C VAL A 225 23.27 -5.20 19.46
N LEU A 226 24.52 -5.57 19.77
CA LEU A 226 24.79 -6.54 20.82
C LEU A 226 24.59 -5.95 22.21
N GLN A 227 24.78 -4.66 22.41
CA GLN A 227 24.82 -4.07 23.75
C GLN A 227 23.52 -3.38 24.15
N ARG A 228 22.67 -3.04 23.17
CA ARG A 228 21.44 -2.29 23.41
C ARG A 228 20.41 -3.08 24.21
N GLN A 229 19.62 -2.36 24.99
CA GLN A 229 18.42 -2.86 25.65
C GLN A 229 17.20 -2.24 24.97
N ILE A 230 16.26 -3.08 24.53
CA ILE A 230 15.04 -2.61 23.84
C ILE A 230 13.92 -2.49 24.88
N GLN A 231 13.58 -1.24 25.15
CA GLN A 231 12.48 -0.71 25.98
C GLN A 231 11.10 -0.75 25.31
N GLU A 232 10.23 -1.73 25.53
CA GLU A 232 8.80 -1.51 25.21
C GLU A 232 8.23 -0.50 26.22
N THR A 233 8.02 0.74 25.78
CA THR A 233 7.57 1.83 26.65
C THR A 233 6.17 2.26 26.26
N MET A 234 5.23 2.15 27.19
CA MET A 234 3.91 2.77 27.04
C MET A 234 4.06 4.27 27.25
N LEU A 235 3.53 5.08 26.33
CA LEU A 235 3.56 6.53 26.46
C LEU A 235 2.76 6.94 27.71
N THR A 236 3.35 7.78 28.55
CA THR A 236 2.64 8.40 29.67
C THR A 236 1.73 9.51 29.15
N SER A 237 0.79 9.98 29.99
CA SER A 237 -0.02 11.16 29.64
C SER A 237 0.84 12.42 29.42
N GLU A 238 2.01 12.52 30.05
CA GLU A 238 2.96 13.62 29.82
C GLU A 238 3.61 13.50 28.44
N ASP A 239 4.05 12.30 28.06
CA ASP A 239 4.59 12.03 26.71
C ASP A 239 3.56 12.33 25.62
N MET A 240 2.31 11.89 25.82
CA MET A 240 1.22 12.16 24.88
C MET A 240 0.99 13.67 24.70
N LYS A 241 0.95 14.44 25.79
CA LYS A 241 0.81 15.91 25.73
C LYS A 241 2.02 16.56 25.04
N TYR A 242 3.22 16.05 25.29
CA TYR A 242 4.43 16.50 24.61
C TYR A 242 4.32 16.30 23.09
N TRP A 243 3.96 15.10 22.63
CA TRP A 243 3.83 14.81 21.20
C TRP A 243 2.72 15.63 20.52
N ILE A 244 1.57 15.80 21.20
CA ILE A 244 0.51 16.71 20.73
C ILE A 244 1.06 18.13 20.60
N GLY A 245 1.85 18.60 21.57
CA GLY A 245 2.48 19.91 21.58
C GLY A 245 3.45 20.15 20.41
N LEU A 246 4.02 19.09 19.83
CA LEU A 246 4.92 19.17 18.68
C LEU A 246 4.23 19.13 17.31
N LEU A 247 2.91 18.90 17.27
CA LEU A 247 2.17 19.00 16.00
C LEU A 247 2.14 20.47 15.54
N ASP A 248 2.23 20.67 14.22
CA ASP A 248 2.26 21.97 13.56
C ASP A 248 1.63 21.89 12.15
N ASP A 249 0.55 22.63 11.90
CA ASP A 249 -0.15 22.66 10.62
C ASP A 249 0.62 23.43 9.52
N SER A 250 1.62 24.23 9.91
CA SER A 250 2.51 24.92 8.97
C SER A 250 3.42 23.94 8.21
N GLN A 251 3.76 22.81 8.86
CA GLN A 251 4.50 21.72 8.26
C GLN A 251 3.54 20.69 7.64
N LYS A 252 3.37 20.73 6.32
CA LYS A 252 2.57 19.70 5.61
C LYS A 252 3.18 18.31 5.78
N LEU A 253 2.35 17.30 6.04
CA LEU A 253 2.81 15.92 6.30
C LEU A 253 3.61 15.31 5.15
N TYR A 254 3.36 15.69 3.90
CA TYR A 254 4.13 15.16 2.77
C TYR A 254 5.54 15.75 2.68
N ASN A 255 5.82 16.86 3.38
CA ASN A 255 7.13 17.49 3.41
C ASN A 255 8.18 16.62 4.13
N TYR A 256 7.78 15.66 4.96
CA TYR A 256 8.71 14.70 5.57
C TYR A 256 9.50 13.91 4.50
N SER A 257 8.93 13.69 3.32
CA SER A 257 9.60 12.99 2.22
C SER A 257 10.48 13.88 1.32
N ASP A 258 10.46 15.21 1.48
CA ASP A 258 11.26 16.13 0.67
C ASP A 258 12.71 16.21 1.19
N MET A 259 13.43 15.10 1.00
CA MET A 259 14.80 14.90 1.49
C MET A 259 15.78 14.71 0.32
N GLY A 260 17.07 14.95 0.57
CA GLY A 260 18.15 14.50 -0.29
C GLY A 260 18.26 12.98 -0.28
N TYR A 261 18.82 12.39 -1.35
CA TYR A 261 18.86 10.93 -1.52
C TYR A 261 19.64 10.19 -0.42
N LEU A 262 20.63 10.86 0.18
CA LEU A 262 21.46 10.32 1.25
C LEU A 262 21.09 10.87 2.64
N ASP A 263 20.09 11.74 2.72
CA ASP A 263 19.65 12.27 4.01
C ASP A 263 18.90 11.16 4.77
N VAL A 264 19.13 11.08 6.07
CA VAL A 264 18.48 10.12 6.98
C VAL A 264 17.74 10.89 8.05
N ARG A 265 16.45 10.59 8.25
CA ARG A 265 15.71 11.14 9.38
C ARG A 265 15.96 10.26 10.59
N LYS A 266 16.35 10.87 11.71
CA LYS A 266 16.56 10.17 13.00
C LYS A 266 15.52 10.56 14.04
N GLU A 267 14.93 11.74 13.92
CA GLU A 267 13.95 12.25 14.86
C GLU A 267 12.60 11.55 14.67
N PRO A 268 11.89 11.20 15.75
CA PRO A 268 10.51 10.72 15.67
C PRO A 268 9.60 11.70 14.92
N ILE A 269 8.53 11.18 14.30
CA ILE A 269 7.54 11.99 13.58
C ILE A 269 6.37 12.24 14.55
N PRO A 270 6.09 13.48 14.97
CA PRO A 270 5.08 13.77 16.00
C PRO A 270 3.70 13.16 15.72
N ILE A 271 3.18 13.28 14.49
CA ILE A 271 1.88 12.70 14.14
C ILE A 271 1.89 11.16 14.21
N VAL A 272 3.02 10.51 13.93
CA VAL A 272 3.14 9.06 14.04
C VAL A 272 3.06 8.67 15.51
N MET A 273 3.84 9.34 16.37
CA MET A 273 3.82 9.10 17.82
C MET A 273 2.42 9.29 18.41
N VAL A 274 1.69 10.32 17.96
CA VAL A 274 0.30 10.57 18.38
C VAL A 274 -0.64 9.45 17.91
N CYS A 275 -0.57 9.04 16.65
CA CYS A 275 -1.47 8.03 16.07
C CYS A 275 -1.13 6.58 16.48
N THR A 276 0.06 6.34 17.05
CA THR A 276 0.46 5.03 17.60
C THR A 276 0.47 5.01 19.14
N ALA A 277 -0.02 6.06 19.80
CA ALA A 277 -0.02 6.16 21.26
C ALA A 277 -1.02 5.24 21.98
N GLY A 278 -1.95 4.63 21.23
CA GLY A 278 -3.11 3.93 21.80
C GLY A 278 -4.33 4.85 21.98
N PRO A 279 -5.52 4.31 22.28
CA PRO A 279 -6.78 5.06 22.40
C PRO A 279 -6.80 6.05 23.58
N GLU A 280 -5.92 5.91 24.56
CA GLU A 280 -5.85 6.77 25.76
C GLU A 280 -5.48 8.22 25.44
N ILE A 281 -4.91 8.49 24.26
CA ILE A 281 -4.60 9.86 23.80
C ILE A 281 -5.85 10.64 23.35
N VAL A 282 -6.94 9.95 23.01
CA VAL A 282 -8.13 10.56 22.39
C VAL A 282 -8.73 11.71 23.24
N PRO A 283 -8.91 11.58 24.57
CA PRO A 283 -9.40 12.68 25.40
C PRO A 283 -8.51 13.93 25.33
N LEU A 284 -7.19 13.76 25.24
CA LEU A 284 -6.22 14.86 25.14
C LEU A 284 -6.31 15.55 23.77
N LEU A 285 -6.50 14.77 22.70
CA LEU A 285 -6.73 15.32 21.37
C LEU A 285 -8.03 16.13 21.30
N LYS A 286 -9.12 15.64 21.93
CA LYS A 286 -10.39 16.38 22.04
C LYS A 286 -10.26 17.65 22.88
N GLU A 287 -9.42 17.66 23.90
CA GLU A 287 -9.08 18.87 24.64
C GLU A 287 -8.34 19.89 23.76
N GLU A 288 -7.34 19.44 22.99
CA GLU A 288 -6.58 20.31 22.10
C GLU A 288 -7.46 20.86 20.96
N LEU A 289 -8.34 20.05 20.37
CA LEU A 289 -9.23 20.45 19.28
C LEU A 289 -10.18 21.60 19.69
N ARG A 290 -10.61 21.65 20.96
CA ARG A 290 -11.48 22.70 21.52
C ARG A 290 -10.80 24.07 21.61
N LYS A 291 -9.49 24.15 21.40
CA LYS A 291 -8.75 25.42 21.40
C LYS A 291 -8.80 26.02 20.00
N ASP A 292 -9.71 26.97 19.77
CA ASP A 292 -9.96 27.54 18.43
C ASP A 292 -8.73 28.18 17.76
N ALA A 293 -7.78 28.72 18.54
CA ALA A 293 -6.54 29.34 18.04
C ALA A 293 -5.34 28.37 17.98
N SER A 294 -5.57 27.05 18.01
CA SER A 294 -4.48 26.07 17.99
C SER A 294 -3.79 26.03 16.62
N LEU A 295 -2.46 26.15 16.59
CA LEU A 295 -1.62 26.07 15.38
C LEU A 295 -1.53 24.65 14.77
N ARG A 296 -2.21 23.68 15.38
CA ARG A 296 -2.17 22.25 15.06
C ARG A 296 -3.55 21.63 14.90
N ARG A 297 -4.58 22.46 14.77
CA ARG A 297 -6.00 22.06 14.80
C ARG A 297 -6.31 21.05 13.69
N LEU A 298 -5.78 21.23 12.49
CA LEU A 298 -5.97 20.29 11.38
C LEU A 298 -5.26 18.96 11.64
N THR A 299 -4.01 18.99 12.12
CA THR A 299 -3.23 17.78 12.41
C THR A 299 -3.82 17.00 13.59
N VAL A 300 -4.39 17.68 14.58
CA VAL A 300 -5.18 17.04 15.66
C VAL A 300 -6.47 16.43 15.11
N ALA A 301 -7.18 17.09 14.20
CA ALA A 301 -8.36 16.51 13.55
C ALA A 301 -7.99 15.26 12.71
N ARG A 302 -6.86 15.27 12.02
CA ARG A 302 -6.30 14.10 11.32
C ARG A 302 -6.03 12.94 12.28
N ALA A 303 -5.41 13.22 13.43
CA ALA A 303 -5.21 12.21 14.47
C ALA A 303 -6.53 11.67 15.03
N LEU A 304 -7.51 12.53 15.32
CA LEU A 304 -8.83 12.08 15.75
C LEU A 304 -9.53 11.22 14.68
N ALA A 305 -9.39 11.57 13.39
CA ALA A 305 -9.92 10.75 12.30
C ALA A 305 -9.24 9.38 12.20
N TRP A 306 -7.92 9.31 12.46
CA TRP A 306 -7.19 8.05 12.58
C TRP A 306 -7.79 7.13 13.65
N TYR A 307 -8.23 7.70 14.77
CA TYR A 307 -8.96 6.98 15.83
C TYR A 307 -10.46 6.78 15.56
N GLY A 308 -11.01 7.34 14.47
CA GLY A 308 -12.43 7.24 14.12
C GLY A 308 -13.35 8.16 14.90
N GLU A 309 -12.81 9.24 15.47
CA GLU A 309 -13.54 10.18 16.33
C GLU A 309 -14.25 11.26 15.51
N ALA A 310 -15.59 11.26 15.58
CA ALA A 310 -16.47 12.11 14.77
C ALA A 310 -16.31 13.62 15.02
N GLU A 311 -15.68 14.02 16.13
CA GLU A 311 -15.32 15.41 16.44
C GLU A 311 -14.31 16.00 15.47
N ALA A 312 -13.56 15.19 14.72
CA ALA A 312 -12.69 15.68 13.66
C ALA A 312 -13.46 16.30 12.49
N PHE A 313 -14.71 15.84 12.25
CA PHE A 313 -15.47 16.16 11.04
C PHE A 313 -15.61 17.67 10.77
N PRO A 314 -16.03 18.52 11.74
CA PRO A 314 -16.22 19.95 11.48
C PRO A 314 -14.93 20.65 11.06
N VAL A 315 -13.79 20.27 11.66
CA VAL A 315 -12.48 20.87 11.33
C VAL A 315 -12.00 20.41 9.97
N LEU A 316 -12.21 19.14 9.60
CA LEU A 316 -11.91 18.67 8.25
C LEU A 316 -12.76 19.41 7.21
N LEU A 317 -14.06 19.54 7.44
CA LEU A 317 -14.97 20.26 6.54
C LEU A 317 -14.56 21.74 6.39
N GLU A 318 -14.23 22.41 7.50
CA GLU A 318 -13.70 23.79 7.49
C GLU A 318 -12.50 23.94 6.55
N HIS A 319 -11.56 22.98 6.58
CA HIS A 319 -10.36 23.01 5.73
C HIS A 319 -10.61 22.54 4.29
N MET A 320 -11.72 21.85 4.04
CA MET A 320 -12.12 21.42 2.69
C MET A 320 -12.92 22.51 1.97
N GLN A 321 -13.67 23.32 2.71
CA GLN A 321 -14.59 24.31 2.19
C GLN A 321 -13.98 25.26 1.15
N PRO A 322 -12.77 25.83 1.34
CA PRO A 322 -12.16 26.71 0.34
C PRO A 322 -11.99 26.05 -1.03
N TYR A 323 -11.63 24.77 -1.05
CA TYR A 323 -11.47 24.01 -2.31
C TYR A 323 -12.82 23.63 -2.92
N LEU A 324 -13.84 23.40 -2.09
CA LEU A 324 -15.18 23.03 -2.54
C LEU A 324 -16.01 24.23 -3.03
N GLU A 325 -15.57 25.45 -2.73
CA GLU A 325 -16.16 26.69 -3.25
C GLU A 325 -15.71 27.01 -4.69
N GLU A 326 -14.54 26.52 -5.11
CA GLU A 326 -14.04 26.66 -6.48
C GLU A 326 -14.96 26.00 -7.53
N GLU A 327 -14.96 26.48 -8.77
CA GLU A 327 -15.82 25.94 -9.83
C GLU A 327 -15.49 24.48 -10.19
N GLU A 328 -14.24 24.07 -10.02
CA GLU A 328 -13.72 22.72 -10.24
C GLU A 328 -12.81 22.31 -9.09
N LEU A 329 -12.54 21.01 -8.96
CA LEU A 329 -11.61 20.54 -7.93
C LEU A 329 -10.17 20.93 -8.31
N PRO A 330 -9.38 21.46 -7.35
CA PRO A 330 -8.07 22.05 -7.64
C PRO A 330 -7.00 20.99 -7.97
N PRO A 331 -6.01 21.29 -8.82
CA PRO A 331 -4.85 20.43 -8.99
C PRO A 331 -3.97 20.43 -7.72
N ARG A 332 -3.01 19.51 -7.62
CA ARG A 332 -2.01 19.53 -6.56
C ARG A 332 -1.22 20.86 -6.56
N SER A 333 -1.06 21.43 -5.37
CA SER A 333 -0.28 22.66 -5.16
C SER A 333 1.22 22.37 -5.00
N SER A 334 1.57 21.22 -4.41
CA SER A 334 2.93 20.87 -4.01
C SER A 334 3.85 20.55 -5.19
N LYS A 335 5.16 20.83 -5.00
CA LYS A 335 6.25 20.36 -5.86
C LYS A 335 7.11 19.40 -5.05
N MET A 336 6.85 18.10 -5.19
CA MET A 336 7.62 17.06 -4.50
C MET A 336 8.70 16.50 -5.42
N ARG A 337 9.88 16.25 -4.86
CA ARG A 337 10.95 15.54 -5.59
C ARG A 337 10.46 14.15 -6.00
N HIS A 338 10.89 13.71 -7.18
CA HIS A 338 10.67 12.34 -7.67
C HIS A 338 9.21 11.88 -7.84
N SER A 339 8.23 12.80 -7.75
CA SER A 339 6.82 12.54 -8.04
C SER A 339 6.60 12.21 -9.51
N ASN A 340 5.81 11.16 -9.77
CA ASN A 340 5.36 10.80 -11.12
C ASN A 340 3.88 11.17 -11.34
N THR A 341 3.31 10.74 -12.46
CA THR A 341 1.86 10.81 -12.70
C THR A 341 1.11 9.95 -11.67
N PRO A 342 -0.13 10.33 -11.28
CA PRO A 342 -1.00 9.47 -10.48
C PRO A 342 -1.08 8.03 -11.03
N PRO A 343 -1.22 7.00 -10.19
CA PRO A 343 -1.37 7.03 -8.72
C PRO A 343 -0.08 7.06 -7.87
N ASP A 344 1.04 7.61 -8.37
CA ASP A 344 2.24 7.82 -7.57
C ASP A 344 2.00 8.74 -6.36
N GLN A 345 2.35 8.30 -5.14
CA GLN A 345 2.02 8.96 -3.86
C GLN A 345 2.27 10.47 -3.79
N GLY A 346 3.28 11.00 -4.50
CA GLY A 346 3.60 12.44 -4.51
C GLY A 346 2.73 13.28 -5.47
N ALA A 347 1.79 12.65 -6.17
CA ALA A 347 0.92 13.27 -7.16
C ALA A 347 -0.47 13.64 -6.63
N MET A 348 -0.74 13.40 -5.34
CA MET A 348 -2.05 13.60 -4.74
C MET A 348 -2.31 15.09 -4.42
N PRO A 349 -3.50 15.64 -4.78
CA PRO A 349 -3.92 16.99 -4.38
C PRO A 349 -4.22 17.11 -2.88
N ASP A 350 -4.08 18.33 -2.33
CA ASP A 350 -4.32 18.59 -0.90
C ASP A 350 -5.75 18.21 -0.45
N LEU A 351 -6.75 18.50 -1.29
CA LEU A 351 -8.14 18.13 -1.02
C LEU A 351 -8.34 16.60 -0.98
N ALA A 352 -7.61 15.83 -1.79
CA ALA A 352 -7.73 14.37 -1.77
C ALA A 352 -7.22 13.78 -0.45
N TYR A 353 -6.13 14.31 0.14
CA TYR A 353 -5.70 13.92 1.48
C TYR A 353 -6.79 14.16 2.54
N LEU A 354 -7.53 15.26 2.43
CA LEU A 354 -8.64 15.58 3.33
C LEU A 354 -9.84 14.64 3.12
N LEU A 355 -10.19 14.31 1.88
CA LEU A 355 -11.24 13.33 1.55
C LEU A 355 -10.92 11.94 2.10
N TYR A 356 -9.70 11.45 1.93
CA TYR A 356 -9.29 10.19 2.54
C TYR A 356 -9.28 10.24 4.07
N THR A 357 -8.84 11.36 4.67
CA THR A 357 -8.90 11.53 6.13
C THR A 357 -10.36 11.47 6.60
N MET A 358 -11.29 12.10 5.86
CA MET A 358 -12.72 12.05 6.15
C MET A 358 -13.29 10.63 6.00
N ALA A 359 -12.79 9.82 5.06
CA ALA A 359 -13.18 8.42 4.91
C ALA A 359 -12.91 7.60 6.19
N MET A 360 -11.85 7.92 6.94
CA MET A 360 -11.51 7.26 8.20
C MET A 360 -12.55 7.48 9.31
N LEU A 361 -13.48 8.43 9.16
CA LEU A 361 -14.54 8.66 10.14
C LEU A 361 -15.73 7.72 9.98
N SER A 362 -15.95 7.15 8.78
CA SER A 362 -17.17 6.42 8.45
C SER A 362 -18.45 7.19 8.84
N ASP A 363 -18.44 8.52 8.67
CA ASP A 363 -19.51 9.41 9.13
C ASP A 363 -20.48 9.78 7.98
N PRO A 364 -21.80 9.57 8.13
CA PRO A 364 -22.79 9.90 7.10
C PRO A 364 -22.80 11.37 6.67
N ARG A 365 -22.30 12.29 7.50
CA ARG A 365 -22.14 13.71 7.13
C ARG A 365 -21.20 13.93 5.95
N ALA A 366 -20.39 12.93 5.58
CA ALA A 366 -19.55 12.98 4.38
C ALA A 366 -20.34 12.90 3.06
N ILE A 367 -21.59 12.41 3.07
CA ILE A 367 -22.38 12.20 1.85
C ILE A 367 -22.61 13.51 1.06
N PRO A 368 -23.07 14.63 1.69
CA PRO A 368 -23.17 15.91 0.99
C PRO A 368 -21.83 16.43 0.44
N VAL A 369 -20.73 16.15 1.14
CA VAL A 369 -19.37 16.55 0.71
C VAL A 369 -18.97 15.79 -0.56
N MET A 370 -19.26 14.48 -0.62
CA MET A 370 -19.05 13.68 -1.83
C MET A 370 -19.88 14.18 -3.00
N GLU A 371 -21.15 14.52 -2.77
CA GLU A 371 -22.04 15.05 -3.81
C GLU A 371 -21.50 16.36 -4.39
N GLN A 372 -21.06 17.27 -3.52
CA GLN A 372 -20.43 18.53 -3.92
C GLN A 372 -19.14 18.28 -4.72
N ALA A 373 -18.28 17.37 -4.26
CA ALA A 373 -17.03 17.04 -4.95
C ALA A 373 -17.29 16.46 -6.36
N ILE A 374 -18.21 15.51 -6.50
CA ILE A 374 -18.55 14.92 -7.81
C ILE A 374 -19.15 15.95 -8.76
N SER A 375 -19.96 16.88 -8.27
CA SER A 375 -20.54 17.94 -9.11
C SER A 375 -19.46 18.82 -9.79
N LYS A 376 -18.27 18.91 -9.20
CA LYS A 376 -17.14 19.74 -9.63
C LYS A 376 -16.03 18.97 -10.34
N LEU A 377 -16.06 17.64 -10.30
CA LEU A 377 -14.98 16.79 -10.80
C LEU A 377 -14.81 16.89 -12.33
N LYS A 378 -15.93 16.88 -13.06
CA LYS A 378 -16.02 16.88 -14.54
C LYS A 378 -14.94 16.00 -15.20
N PRO A 379 -15.00 14.66 -15.05
CA PRO A 379 -13.95 13.75 -15.51
C PRO A 379 -13.74 13.80 -17.03
N THR A 380 -12.49 13.91 -17.47
CA THR A 380 -12.07 13.81 -18.87
C THR A 380 -10.76 13.03 -19.01
N TRP A 381 -10.42 12.62 -20.23
CA TRP A 381 -9.16 11.93 -20.51
C TRP A 381 -7.94 12.81 -20.21
N GLU A 382 -8.02 14.10 -20.52
CA GLU A 382 -6.96 15.08 -20.24
C GLU A 382 -6.69 15.16 -18.75
N LYS A 383 -7.74 15.22 -17.92
CA LYS A 383 -7.60 15.27 -16.46
C LYS A 383 -7.07 13.96 -15.87
N LEU A 384 -7.39 12.82 -16.46
CA LEU A 384 -6.85 11.52 -16.05
C LEU A 384 -5.35 11.41 -16.35
N THR A 385 -4.92 12.00 -17.47
CA THR A 385 -3.54 11.95 -17.95
C THR A 385 -2.66 13.06 -17.39
N ASP A 386 -3.25 14.10 -16.82
CA ASP A 386 -2.56 15.24 -16.21
C ASP A 386 -1.83 14.83 -14.89
N PRO A 387 -0.51 15.07 -14.78
CA PRO A 387 0.29 14.72 -13.60
C PRO A 387 0.02 15.60 -12.36
N ARG A 388 -0.79 16.65 -12.48
CA ARG A 388 -1.11 17.61 -11.44
C ARG A 388 -2.59 17.61 -11.05
N HIS A 389 -3.51 17.36 -11.97
CA HIS A 389 -4.95 17.43 -11.65
C HIS A 389 -5.36 16.42 -10.55
N GLY A 390 -4.84 15.19 -10.62
CA GLY A 390 -5.14 14.17 -9.60
C GLY A 390 -6.56 13.59 -9.68
N LEU A 391 -7.18 13.56 -10.87
CA LEU A 391 -8.52 12.95 -11.09
C LEU A 391 -8.59 11.53 -10.50
N PHE A 392 -7.53 10.74 -10.65
CA PHE A 392 -7.42 9.40 -10.05
C PHE A 392 -7.75 9.42 -8.56
N TYR A 393 -7.11 10.31 -7.79
CA TYR A 393 -7.27 10.36 -6.34
C TYR A 393 -8.59 10.94 -5.89
N TYR A 394 -9.19 11.84 -6.67
CA TYR A 394 -10.53 12.30 -6.37
C TYR A 394 -11.55 11.16 -6.48
N VAL A 395 -11.52 10.40 -7.57
CA VAL A 395 -12.38 9.22 -7.74
C VAL A 395 -12.12 8.21 -6.63
N ASP A 396 -10.84 7.86 -6.41
CA ASP A 396 -10.46 6.85 -5.42
C ASP A 396 -10.83 7.26 -3.99
N SER A 397 -10.62 8.52 -3.58
CA SER A 397 -10.99 9.00 -2.24
C SER A 397 -12.51 9.08 -2.03
N ILE A 398 -13.29 9.46 -3.04
CA ILE A 398 -14.76 9.42 -2.96
C ILE A 398 -15.26 7.99 -2.78
N CYS A 399 -14.68 7.04 -3.52
CA CYS A 399 -14.98 5.62 -3.35
C CYS A 399 -14.53 5.11 -1.97
N ASP A 400 -13.37 5.51 -1.45
CA ASP A 400 -12.89 5.14 -0.10
C ASP A 400 -13.88 5.60 0.99
N ILE A 401 -14.44 6.81 0.89
CA ILE A 401 -15.51 7.29 1.78
C ILE A 401 -16.74 6.37 1.68
N ALA A 402 -17.25 6.14 0.47
CA ALA A 402 -18.46 5.36 0.25
C ALA A 402 -18.32 3.92 0.75
N GLU A 403 -17.16 3.29 0.49
CA GLU A 403 -16.86 1.92 0.87
C GLU A 403 -16.74 1.75 2.39
N ARG A 404 -16.07 2.67 3.08
CA ARG A 404 -15.94 2.63 4.55
C ARG A 404 -17.24 2.94 5.26
N LEU A 405 -18.09 3.77 4.64
CA LEU A 405 -19.41 4.08 5.16
C LEU A 405 -20.41 2.94 4.91
N GLY A 406 -20.35 2.32 3.72
CA GLY A 406 -21.24 1.24 3.31
C GLY A 406 -22.72 1.63 3.42
N ASN A 407 -23.11 2.79 2.89
CA ASN A 407 -24.46 3.33 3.04
C ASN A 407 -25.12 3.54 1.67
N SER A 408 -26.35 3.05 1.52
CA SER A 408 -27.11 3.12 0.27
C SER A 408 -27.38 4.55 -0.21
N ALA A 409 -27.34 5.55 0.67
CA ALA A 409 -27.43 6.96 0.29
C ALA A 409 -26.23 7.44 -0.56
N CYS A 410 -25.11 6.70 -0.60
CA CYS A 410 -24.01 6.96 -1.52
C CYS A 410 -24.30 6.50 -2.96
N VAL A 411 -25.28 5.62 -3.18
CA VAL A 411 -25.53 5.00 -4.49
C VAL A 411 -25.83 6.02 -5.58
N PRO A 412 -26.75 7.00 -5.41
CA PRO A 412 -27.02 7.99 -6.46
C PRO A 412 -25.77 8.78 -6.88
N ILE A 413 -24.91 9.09 -5.91
CA ILE A 413 -23.66 9.82 -6.09
C ILE A 413 -22.66 8.97 -6.91
N LEU A 414 -22.49 7.70 -6.54
CA LEU A 414 -21.61 6.76 -7.24
C LEU A 414 -22.12 6.42 -8.65
N LYS A 415 -23.44 6.31 -8.85
CA LYS A 415 -24.03 6.09 -10.19
C LYS A 415 -23.76 7.29 -11.10
N LYS A 416 -23.94 8.51 -10.61
CA LYS A 416 -23.57 9.73 -11.36
C LYS A 416 -22.10 9.73 -11.78
N LEU A 417 -21.20 9.20 -10.95
CA LEU A 417 -19.80 9.04 -11.30
C LEU A 417 -19.59 7.96 -12.37
N HIS A 418 -20.21 6.78 -12.21
CA HIS A 418 -20.15 5.67 -13.16
C HIS A 418 -20.81 5.99 -14.51
N ASP A 419 -21.82 6.87 -14.55
CA ASP A 419 -22.50 7.32 -15.78
C ASP A 419 -21.56 8.08 -16.73
N ASN A 420 -20.38 8.51 -16.26
CA ASN A 420 -19.37 9.09 -17.11
C ASN A 420 -18.72 8.02 -18.02
N PRO A 421 -18.67 8.21 -19.35
CA PRO A 421 -18.08 7.24 -20.29
C PRO A 421 -16.60 6.90 -20.01
N LEU A 422 -15.88 7.75 -19.28
CA LEU A 422 -14.51 7.47 -18.84
C LEU A 422 -14.45 6.28 -17.87
N PHE A 423 -15.54 5.90 -17.20
CA PHE A 423 -15.55 4.83 -16.21
C PHE A 423 -16.48 3.67 -16.57
N GLN A 424 -16.75 3.46 -17.86
CA GLN A 424 -17.57 2.35 -18.34
C GLN A 424 -16.82 1.48 -19.34
N GLY A 425 -16.97 0.16 -19.21
CA GLY A 425 -16.57 -0.81 -20.22
C GLY A 425 -15.06 -0.96 -20.38
N ASN A 426 -14.29 -0.83 -19.30
CA ASN A 426 -12.83 -0.90 -19.33
C ASN A 426 -12.26 -2.29 -19.05
N VAL A 427 -13.09 -3.33 -19.04
CA VAL A 427 -12.63 -4.71 -19.03
C VAL A 427 -11.86 -4.98 -20.33
N MET A 428 -10.61 -5.41 -20.20
CA MET A 428 -9.73 -5.69 -21.33
C MET A 428 -9.80 -7.18 -21.69
N THR A 429 -10.30 -7.49 -22.89
CA THR A 429 -10.32 -8.84 -23.46
C THR A 429 -9.24 -9.07 -24.52
N GLU A 430 -8.67 -7.99 -25.06
CA GLU A 430 -7.56 -8.00 -26.03
C GLU A 430 -6.25 -8.52 -25.41
N GLU A 431 -5.28 -8.89 -26.25
CA GLU A 431 -4.00 -9.44 -25.79
C GLU A 431 -2.98 -8.39 -25.34
N LEU A 432 -3.19 -7.11 -25.68
CA LEU A 432 -2.17 -6.07 -25.57
C LEU A 432 -2.75 -4.72 -25.14
N GLN A 433 -2.08 -4.00 -24.24
CA GLN A 433 -2.45 -2.64 -23.86
C GLN A 433 -1.21 -1.78 -23.58
N PRO A 434 -0.60 -1.16 -24.62
CA PRO A 434 0.60 -0.37 -24.45
C PRO A 434 0.35 0.92 -23.65
N ASP A 435 -0.84 1.51 -23.78
CA ASP A 435 -1.23 2.68 -23.01
C ASP A 435 -1.58 2.28 -21.56
N TYR A 436 -0.71 2.68 -20.63
CA TYR A 436 -0.90 2.38 -19.21
C TYR A 436 -1.98 3.24 -18.54
N PHE A 437 -2.42 4.34 -19.16
CA PHE A 437 -3.55 5.12 -18.63
C PHE A 437 -4.87 4.37 -18.76
N LEU A 438 -4.99 3.47 -19.75
CA LEU A 438 -6.13 2.56 -19.83
C LEU A 438 -6.15 1.54 -18.67
N GLU A 439 -5.01 1.21 -18.05
CA GLU A 439 -4.97 0.38 -16.83
C GLU A 439 -5.50 1.18 -15.63
N ARG A 440 -5.13 2.47 -15.55
CA ARG A 440 -5.62 3.39 -14.51
C ARG A 440 -7.13 3.61 -14.63
N LYS A 441 -7.61 3.82 -15.86
CA LYS A 441 -9.04 3.94 -16.19
C LYS A 441 -9.83 2.72 -15.73
N ALA A 442 -9.34 1.52 -16.05
CA ALA A 442 -9.94 0.26 -15.63
C ALA A 442 -9.93 0.05 -14.11
N TYR A 443 -8.82 0.40 -13.45
CA TYR A 443 -8.72 0.37 -12.00
C TYR A 443 -9.81 1.24 -11.34
N LEU A 444 -10.02 2.47 -11.85
CA LEU A 444 -11.04 3.37 -11.31
C LEU A 444 -12.47 2.84 -11.51
N GLU A 445 -12.80 2.24 -12.65
CA GLU A 445 -14.11 1.58 -12.83
C GLU A 445 -14.31 0.42 -11.85
N LEU A 446 -13.28 -0.40 -11.63
CA LEU A 446 -13.32 -1.49 -10.65
C LEU A 446 -13.57 -0.95 -9.24
N VAL A 447 -12.87 0.11 -8.83
CA VAL A 447 -13.05 0.77 -7.52
C VAL A 447 -14.46 1.39 -7.39
N ILE A 448 -15.01 1.98 -8.45
CA ILE A 448 -16.40 2.45 -8.47
C ILE A 448 -17.39 1.29 -8.28
N GLY A 449 -17.20 0.17 -9.00
CA GLY A 449 -18.01 -1.03 -8.87
C GLY A 449 -17.96 -1.64 -7.46
N ARG A 450 -16.78 -1.64 -6.86
CA ARG A 450 -16.54 -2.04 -5.46
C ARG A 450 -17.32 -1.15 -4.48
N ALA A 451 -17.26 0.17 -4.65
CA ALA A 451 -18.01 1.12 -3.84
C ALA A 451 -19.52 0.94 -3.96
N LEU A 452 -20.04 0.77 -5.18
CA LEU A 452 -21.46 0.49 -5.43
C LEU A 452 -21.91 -0.79 -4.72
N ALA A 453 -21.17 -1.88 -4.88
CA ALA A 453 -21.49 -3.16 -4.27
C ALA A 453 -21.51 -3.07 -2.73
N ARG A 454 -20.51 -2.41 -2.12
CA ARG A 454 -20.47 -2.21 -0.65
C ARG A 454 -21.58 -1.31 -0.13
N CYS A 455 -22.08 -0.39 -0.96
CA CYS A 455 -23.26 0.42 -0.65
C CYS A 455 -24.59 -0.28 -0.94
N GLY A 456 -24.58 -1.56 -1.33
CA GLY A 456 -25.78 -2.37 -1.55
C GLY A 456 -26.39 -2.26 -2.95
N GLU A 457 -25.66 -1.75 -3.94
CA GLU A 457 -26.12 -1.67 -5.33
C GLU A 457 -25.67 -2.92 -6.13
N PRO A 458 -26.61 -3.77 -6.64
CA PRO A 458 -26.27 -4.97 -7.41
C PRO A 458 -25.48 -4.70 -8.70
N GLU A 459 -25.62 -3.53 -9.31
CA GLU A 459 -24.79 -3.14 -10.46
C GLU A 459 -23.28 -3.20 -10.14
N GLY A 460 -22.89 -2.88 -8.91
CA GLY A 460 -21.50 -3.02 -8.46
C GLY A 460 -20.99 -4.46 -8.55
N LEU A 461 -21.81 -5.46 -8.19
CA LEU A 461 -21.44 -6.88 -8.35
C LEU A 461 -21.28 -7.25 -9.81
N ARG A 462 -22.07 -6.68 -10.72
CA ARG A 462 -21.96 -6.94 -12.16
C ARG A 462 -20.66 -6.38 -12.73
N ILE A 463 -20.25 -5.18 -12.29
CA ILE A 463 -18.96 -4.58 -12.68
C ILE A 463 -17.81 -5.47 -12.20
N LEU A 464 -17.80 -5.85 -10.91
CA LEU A 464 -16.77 -6.73 -10.38
C LEU A 464 -16.74 -8.08 -11.09
N ALA A 465 -17.92 -8.69 -11.34
CA ALA A 465 -18.02 -9.94 -12.08
C ALA A 465 -17.45 -9.82 -13.50
N ALA A 466 -17.70 -8.71 -14.21
CA ALA A 466 -17.13 -8.49 -15.53
C ALA A 466 -15.59 -8.43 -15.51
N PHE A 467 -14.99 -7.81 -14.50
CA PHE A 467 -13.53 -7.78 -14.33
C PHE A 467 -12.90 -9.15 -14.06
N THR A 468 -13.68 -10.17 -13.69
CA THR A 468 -13.14 -11.55 -13.57
C THR A 468 -12.73 -12.15 -14.93
N ALA A 469 -13.20 -11.58 -16.05
CA ALA A 469 -12.81 -11.95 -17.42
C ALA A 469 -11.60 -11.15 -17.95
N ASP A 470 -11.06 -10.20 -17.18
CA ASP A 470 -9.99 -9.31 -17.65
C ASP A 470 -8.67 -10.04 -17.93
N ARG A 471 -7.90 -9.53 -18.90
CA ARG A 471 -6.57 -10.06 -19.25
C ARG A 471 -5.46 -9.58 -18.32
N ARG A 472 -5.67 -8.49 -17.56
CA ARG A 472 -4.75 -7.96 -16.54
C ARG A 472 -5.03 -8.65 -15.22
N LYS A 473 -4.19 -9.63 -14.85
CA LYS A 473 -4.52 -10.60 -13.80
C LYS A 473 -4.60 -10.00 -12.40
N LEU A 474 -3.90 -8.90 -12.15
CA LEU A 474 -4.04 -8.19 -10.88
C LEU A 474 -5.45 -7.56 -10.70
N LEU A 475 -6.08 -7.06 -11.78
CA LEU A 475 -7.48 -6.60 -11.70
C LEU A 475 -8.45 -7.77 -11.49
N VAL A 476 -8.18 -8.93 -12.09
CA VAL A 476 -8.95 -10.16 -11.84
C VAL A 476 -8.86 -10.58 -10.38
N ARG A 477 -7.65 -10.59 -9.80
CA ARG A 477 -7.44 -10.91 -8.37
C ARG A 477 -8.20 -9.95 -7.47
N HIS A 478 -8.09 -8.64 -7.73
CA HIS A 478 -8.84 -7.62 -6.99
C HIS A 478 -10.34 -7.89 -7.05
N ALA A 479 -10.90 -8.05 -8.25
CA ALA A 479 -12.34 -8.25 -8.43
C ALA A 479 -12.83 -9.53 -7.72
N ARG A 480 -12.10 -10.64 -7.86
CA ARG A 480 -12.45 -11.91 -7.19
C ARG A 480 -12.38 -11.82 -5.67
N GLN A 481 -11.35 -11.16 -5.14
CA GLN A 481 -11.21 -10.97 -3.70
C GLN A 481 -12.38 -10.14 -3.14
N GLU A 482 -12.74 -9.04 -3.80
CA GLU A 482 -13.88 -8.22 -3.37
C GLU A 482 -15.23 -8.94 -3.53
N LEU A 483 -15.43 -9.71 -4.61
CA LEU A 483 -16.62 -10.53 -4.77
C LEU A 483 -16.76 -11.55 -3.64
N LYS A 484 -15.66 -12.22 -3.28
CA LYS A 484 -15.61 -13.16 -2.15
C LYS A 484 -15.88 -12.46 -0.83
N ASP A 485 -15.26 -11.31 -0.59
CA ASP A 485 -15.43 -10.56 0.65
C ASP A 485 -16.83 -9.99 0.79
N ILE A 486 -17.53 -9.64 -0.30
CA ILE A 486 -18.89 -9.13 -0.26
C ILE A 486 -19.91 -10.28 -0.11
N THR A 487 -19.78 -11.33 -0.92
CA THR A 487 -20.80 -12.39 -1.07
C THR A 487 -20.57 -13.59 -0.15
N GLY A 488 -19.34 -13.82 0.32
CA GLY A 488 -18.94 -15.03 1.02
C GLY A 488 -18.74 -16.25 0.12
N MET A 489 -18.84 -16.09 -1.20
CA MET A 489 -18.71 -17.17 -2.18
C MET A 489 -17.34 -17.17 -2.85
N ASP A 490 -16.86 -18.33 -3.28
CA ASP A 490 -15.61 -18.47 -4.03
C ASP A 490 -15.89 -19.26 -5.31
N LEU A 491 -16.42 -18.58 -6.34
CA LEU A 491 -16.76 -19.20 -7.62
C LEU A 491 -15.52 -19.29 -8.53
N GLU A 492 -15.39 -20.38 -9.26
CA GLU A 492 -14.18 -20.72 -10.00
C GLU A 492 -14.05 -19.93 -11.30
N SER A 493 -15.15 -19.74 -12.05
CA SER A 493 -15.12 -19.15 -13.38
C SER A 493 -15.78 -17.77 -13.48
N SER A 494 -15.41 -17.02 -14.53
CA SER A 494 -16.02 -15.73 -14.83
C SER A 494 -17.51 -15.87 -15.22
N ASP A 495 -17.88 -16.95 -15.91
CA ASP A 495 -19.27 -17.23 -16.28
C ASP A 495 -20.13 -17.47 -15.04
N GLN A 496 -19.61 -18.20 -14.05
CA GLN A 496 -20.29 -18.43 -12.77
C GLN A 496 -20.51 -17.10 -12.02
N TRP A 497 -19.49 -16.24 -11.97
CA TRP A 497 -19.62 -14.91 -11.36
C TRP A 497 -20.62 -14.03 -12.11
N SER A 498 -20.59 -14.04 -13.44
CA SER A 498 -21.50 -13.27 -14.28
C SER A 498 -22.95 -13.73 -14.12
N GLN A 499 -23.18 -15.04 -14.12
CA GLN A 499 -24.49 -15.63 -13.86
C GLN A 499 -24.98 -15.25 -12.47
N PHE A 500 -24.16 -15.46 -11.43
CA PHE A 500 -24.50 -15.10 -10.05
C PHE A 500 -24.89 -13.61 -9.95
N ALA A 501 -24.04 -12.70 -10.44
CA ALA A 501 -24.27 -11.26 -10.35
C ALA A 501 -25.53 -10.82 -11.12
N SER A 502 -25.84 -11.45 -12.27
CA SER A 502 -27.05 -11.14 -13.05
C SER A 502 -28.35 -11.52 -12.34
N THR A 503 -28.32 -12.52 -11.45
CA THR A 503 -29.49 -12.96 -10.67
C THR A 503 -29.73 -12.12 -9.42
N GLN A 504 -28.77 -11.28 -9.01
CA GLN A 504 -28.91 -10.43 -7.81
C GLN A 504 -29.78 -9.21 -8.12
N SER A 505 -30.98 -9.17 -7.54
CA SER A 505 -31.90 -8.03 -7.60
C SER A 505 -31.77 -7.07 -6.41
N SER A 506 -31.13 -7.52 -5.32
CA SER A 506 -30.87 -6.72 -4.12
C SER A 506 -29.56 -7.15 -3.48
N LEU A 507 -28.92 -6.25 -2.75
CA LEU A 507 -27.67 -6.51 -2.05
C LEU A 507 -27.67 -5.78 -0.70
N GLN A 508 -27.23 -6.46 0.35
CA GLN A 508 -27.06 -5.81 1.64
C GLN A 508 -25.78 -4.95 1.63
N THR A 509 -25.84 -3.81 2.29
CA THR A 509 -24.67 -2.96 2.52
C THR A 509 -23.60 -3.71 3.33
N LYS A 510 -22.34 -3.60 2.91
CA LYS A 510 -21.20 -4.24 3.59
C LYS A 510 -20.02 -3.26 3.70
N PRO A 511 -20.01 -2.41 4.74
CA PRO A 511 -18.95 -1.42 4.92
C PRO A 511 -17.59 -2.11 5.03
N TRP A 512 -16.58 -1.51 4.41
CA TRP A 512 -15.21 -1.94 4.53
C TRP A 512 -14.57 -1.36 5.79
N LYS A 513 -13.94 -2.22 6.59
CA LYS A 513 -13.14 -1.81 7.73
C LYS A 513 -11.70 -2.17 7.45
N ALA A 514 -10.87 -1.18 7.17
CA ALA A 514 -9.43 -1.37 7.08
C ALA A 514 -8.89 -1.86 8.43
N ALA A 515 -7.93 -2.79 8.42
CA ALA A 515 -7.12 -3.09 9.59
C ALA A 515 -6.23 -1.88 9.87
N ARG A 516 -6.63 -1.01 10.79
CA ARG A 516 -5.82 0.17 11.16
C ARG A 516 -4.70 -0.27 12.08
N GLY A 517 -3.47 -0.26 11.58
CA GLY A 517 -2.26 -0.24 12.41
C GLY A 517 -2.14 -1.31 13.50
N SER A 518 -2.82 -2.44 13.38
CA SER A 518 -2.82 -3.51 14.39
C SER A 518 -2.47 -4.86 13.76
N THR A 519 -1.18 -5.16 13.72
CA THR A 519 -0.55 -6.41 14.18
C THR A 519 0.94 -6.18 14.31
#